data_AF-C7NRN3-F1
#
_entry.id   AF-C7NRN3-F1
#
_cell.length_a   1.000
_cell.length_b   1.000
_cell.length_c   1.000
_cell.angle_alpha   90.00
_cell.angle_beta   90.00
_cell.angle_gamma   90.00
#
_symmetry.space_group_name_H-M   'P 1'
#
loop_
_entity.id
_entity.type
_entity.pdbx_description
1 polymer ?
#
loop_
_entity_poly.entity_id
_entity_poly.type
_entity_poly.pdbx_seq_one_letter_code
_entity_poly.pdbx_strand_id
1 'polypeptide(L)'
;MATTETPASSDEGPDAFARPLPEYVDWIVGVVIALGGMALTVGGSALTFVVDRGLLEEGIESGQVTVVAIERDLTEAQMLDLIVEIIDWTGIGLLVTGIGLVLFAIGYVVVRHRAHSSASEGEGVDSYRAVAVLGAVATAVLSFIPFSPLVGGGLAGYLEQPASGRAVSAGGLAGFLAMVPALSILAFVSVGLYNGFVAVGESGLGIVTITGMCMALLFVAAYGGGLGALGGFLGGHLARDD
;
A
#
# COMPACT_ATOMS: atom_id res chain seq x y z
N MET A 1 26.90 17.99 61.99
CA MET A 1 25.54 17.53 62.36
C MET A 1 24.57 18.54 61.77
N ALA A 2 23.81 18.31 60.71
CA ALA A 2 23.72 17.22 59.74
C ALA A 2 23.46 17.90 58.37
N THR A 3 24.18 17.49 57.34
CA THR A 3 23.88 17.82 55.94
C THR A 3 22.64 17.02 55.56
N THR A 4 21.54 17.69 55.25
CA THR A 4 20.38 17.07 54.61
C THR A 4 20.77 16.66 53.21
N GLU A 5 21.18 15.40 53.06
CA GLU A 5 21.25 14.71 51.78
C GLU A 5 19.80 14.51 51.32
N THR A 6 19.40 15.28 50.30
CA THR A 6 18.23 14.96 49.49
C THR A 6 18.50 13.59 48.86
N PRO A 7 17.65 12.57 49.05
CA PRO A 7 17.83 11.32 48.33
C PRO A 7 17.57 11.63 46.86
N ALA A 8 18.60 11.40 46.04
CA ALA A 8 18.42 11.30 44.60
C ALA A 8 17.40 10.18 44.37
N SER A 9 16.19 10.56 43.95
CA SER A 9 15.23 9.62 43.40
C SER A 9 15.87 9.00 42.17
N SER A 10 16.38 7.78 42.31
CA SER A 10 16.67 6.88 41.23
C SER A 10 15.33 6.51 40.58
N ASP A 11 14.90 7.36 39.65
CA ASP A 11 13.75 7.10 38.79
C ASP A 11 14.22 6.17 37.65
N GLU A 12 14.45 4.90 38.00
CA GLU A 12 14.69 3.84 37.02
C GLU A 12 13.32 3.37 36.46
N GLY A 13 12.92 3.95 35.31
CA GLY A 13 11.92 3.42 34.36
C GLY A 13 10.63 4.28 34.23
N PRO A 14 10.19 4.67 33.02
CA PRO A 14 10.07 3.79 31.85
C PRO A 14 10.57 4.39 30.51
N ASP A 15 11.88 4.53 30.32
CA ASP A 15 12.48 4.74 28.98
C ASP A 15 12.52 3.43 28.14
N ALA A 16 11.65 2.46 28.43
CA ALA A 16 11.60 1.18 27.73
C ALA A 16 11.00 1.32 26.31
N PHE A 17 10.18 2.35 26.08
CA PHE A 17 9.45 2.57 24.82
C PHE A 17 10.14 3.53 23.84
N ALA A 18 11.21 4.21 24.27
CA ALA A 18 12.07 5.01 23.39
C ALA A 18 13.14 4.16 22.68
N ARG A 19 13.03 2.83 22.71
CA ARG A 19 13.98 1.97 22.03
C ARG A 19 13.68 1.93 20.53
N PRO A 20 14.70 2.13 19.66
CA PRO A 20 14.54 1.92 18.23
C PRO A 20 14.02 0.50 17.96
N LEU A 21 13.08 0.38 17.02
CA LEU A 21 12.48 -0.90 16.63
C LEU A 21 13.58 -1.95 16.38
N PRO A 22 13.44 -3.18 16.92
CA PRO A 22 14.46 -4.22 16.75
C PRO A 22 14.74 -4.53 15.28
N GLU A 23 16.01 -4.79 14.95
CA GLU A 23 16.47 -5.05 13.57
C GLU A 23 15.70 -6.17 12.86
N TYR A 24 15.25 -7.19 13.60
CA TYR A 24 14.48 -8.29 13.02
C TYR A 24 13.12 -7.83 12.46
N VAL A 25 12.49 -6.80 13.03
CA VAL A 25 11.21 -6.27 12.56
C VAL A 25 11.37 -5.69 11.15
N ASP A 26 12.52 -5.10 10.88
CA ASP A 26 12.78 -4.35 9.65
C ASP A 26 13.03 -5.29 8.50
N TRP A 27 13.71 -6.39 8.80
CA TRP A 27 13.91 -7.48 7.88
C TRP A 27 12.58 -8.16 7.55
N ILE A 28 11.72 -8.40 8.55
CA ILE A 28 10.36 -8.93 8.32
C ILE A 28 9.56 -7.98 7.43
N VAL A 29 9.55 -6.68 7.73
CA VAL A 29 8.89 -5.64 6.93
C VAL A 29 9.39 -5.69 5.48
N GLY A 30 10.71 -5.67 5.28
CA GLY A 30 11.32 -5.76 3.95
C GLY A 30 10.93 -7.04 3.21
N VAL A 31 10.95 -8.19 3.88
CA VAL A 31 10.57 -9.48 3.30
C VAL A 31 9.10 -9.51 2.89
N VAL A 32 8.19 -9.03 3.74
CA VAL A 32 6.75 -8.99 3.42
C VAL A 32 6.49 -8.12 2.19
N ILE A 33 7.13 -6.94 2.11
CA ILE A 33 7.01 -6.04 0.95
C ILE A 33 7.60 -6.71 -0.30
N ALA A 34 8.77 -7.33 -0.20
CA ALA A 34 9.41 -8.01 -1.33
C ALA A 34 8.57 -9.20 -1.83
N LEU A 35 7.99 -10.00 -0.94
CA LEU A 35 7.08 -11.10 -1.29
C LEU A 35 5.83 -10.58 -2.00
N GLY A 36 5.21 -9.51 -1.49
CA GLY A 36 4.08 -8.86 -2.15
C GLY A 36 4.45 -8.34 -3.54
N GLY A 37 5.60 -7.67 -3.66
CA GLY A 37 6.13 -7.19 -4.94
C GLY A 37 6.38 -8.32 -5.94
N MET A 38 7.04 -9.40 -5.52
CA MET A 38 7.27 -10.58 -6.35
C MET A 38 5.97 -11.25 -6.79
N ALA A 39 4.98 -11.38 -5.89
CA ALA A 39 3.68 -11.95 -6.24
C ALA A 39 2.98 -11.11 -7.33
N LEU A 40 3.02 -9.78 -7.23
CA LEU A 40 2.49 -8.89 -8.27
C LEU A 40 3.29 -8.98 -9.56
N THR A 41 4.61 -9.09 -9.51
CA THR A 41 5.44 -9.27 -10.70
C THR A 41 5.10 -10.59 -11.40
N VAL A 42 4.99 -11.69 -10.66
CA VAL A 42 4.61 -13.00 -11.21
C VAL A 42 3.20 -12.97 -11.78
N GLY A 43 2.24 -12.38 -11.06
CA GLY A 43 0.86 -12.22 -11.54
C GLY A 43 0.75 -11.35 -12.80
N GLY A 44 1.49 -10.24 -12.83
CA GLY A 44 1.58 -9.36 -14.00
C GLY A 44 2.23 -10.06 -15.20
N SER A 45 3.33 -10.78 -14.99
CA SER A 45 3.96 -11.59 -16.04
C SER A 45 3.03 -12.67 -16.58
N ALA A 46 2.29 -13.36 -15.70
CA ALA A 46 1.31 -14.35 -16.15
C ALA A 46 0.24 -13.69 -17.02
N LEU A 47 -0.25 -12.51 -16.62
CA LEU A 47 -1.27 -11.81 -17.38
C LEU A 47 -0.78 -11.33 -18.76
N THR A 48 0.47 -10.86 -18.86
CA THR A 48 1.04 -10.35 -20.13
C THR A 48 1.58 -11.44 -21.05
N PHE A 49 2.15 -12.52 -20.50
CA PHE A 49 2.85 -13.54 -21.29
C PHE A 49 2.07 -14.84 -21.49
N VAL A 50 1.05 -15.11 -20.66
CA VAL A 50 0.27 -16.36 -20.74
C VAL A 50 -1.07 -16.14 -21.45
N VAL A 51 -1.58 -14.90 -21.51
CA VAL A 51 -2.84 -14.58 -22.19
C VAL A 51 -2.56 -14.06 -23.60
N ASP A 52 -2.45 -14.96 -24.56
CA ASP A 52 -2.33 -14.63 -25.99
C ASP A 52 -3.70 -14.54 -26.67
N ARG A 53 -3.76 -13.81 -27.79
CA ARG A 53 -4.97 -13.72 -28.66
C ARG A 53 -5.51 -15.10 -29.03
N GLY A 54 -4.63 -16.09 -29.23
CA GLY A 54 -5.02 -17.47 -29.56
C GLY A 54 -5.76 -18.21 -28.45
N LEU A 55 -5.44 -17.97 -27.18
CA LEU A 55 -6.17 -18.56 -26.04
C LEU A 55 -7.54 -17.91 -25.83
N LEU A 56 -7.66 -16.62 -26.18
CA LEU A 56 -8.94 -15.91 -26.18
C LEU A 56 -9.84 -16.38 -27.34
N GLU A 57 -9.28 -16.63 -28.53
CA GLU A 57 -9.99 -17.21 -29.68
C GLU A 57 -10.47 -18.64 -29.37
N GLU A 58 -9.63 -19.49 -28.78
CA GLU A 58 -9.98 -20.87 -28.40
C GLU A 58 -11.02 -20.94 -27.25
N GLY A 59 -11.01 -19.96 -26.33
CA GLY A 59 -12.02 -19.81 -25.27
C GLY A 59 -13.41 -19.38 -25.78
N ILE A 60 -13.45 -18.61 -26.86
CA ILE A 60 -14.69 -18.20 -27.55
C ILE A 60 -15.23 -19.37 -28.40
N GLU A 61 -14.35 -20.06 -29.12
CA GLU A 61 -14.73 -21.18 -30.00
C GLU A 61 -15.22 -22.42 -29.22
N SER A 62 -14.71 -22.63 -28.00
CA SER A 62 -15.13 -23.71 -27.09
C SER A 62 -16.45 -23.45 -26.33
N GLY A 63 -17.05 -22.25 -26.46
CA GLY A 63 -18.30 -21.88 -25.80
C GLY A 63 -18.21 -21.78 -24.27
N GLN A 64 -17.00 -21.71 -23.72
CA GLN A 64 -16.75 -21.66 -22.28
C GLN A 64 -16.84 -20.23 -21.70
N VAL A 65 -16.82 -19.22 -22.59
CA VAL A 65 -17.11 -17.82 -22.26
C VAL A 65 -18.56 -17.52 -22.65
N THR A 66 -19.47 -17.65 -21.70
CA THR A 66 -20.84 -17.13 -21.88
C THR A 66 -20.74 -15.62 -21.98
N VAL A 67 -20.87 -15.08 -23.20
CA VAL A 67 -20.98 -13.64 -23.45
C VAL A 67 -22.25 -13.19 -22.76
N VAL A 68 -22.13 -12.75 -21.51
CA VAL A 68 -23.19 -11.99 -20.85
C VAL A 68 -23.19 -10.66 -21.56
N ALA A 69 -24.01 -10.60 -22.61
CA ALA A 69 -24.26 -9.42 -23.41
C ALA A 69 -24.65 -8.28 -22.47
N ILE A 70 -23.70 -7.39 -22.22
CA ILE A 70 -24.03 -6.03 -21.84
C ILE A 70 -24.83 -5.51 -23.04
N GLU A 71 -26.03 -5.00 -22.75
CA GLU A 71 -27.14 -4.70 -23.66
C GLU A 71 -26.84 -3.52 -24.63
N ARG A 72 -25.72 -3.60 -25.36
CA ARG A 72 -25.21 -2.64 -26.35
C ARG A 72 -24.49 -3.43 -27.46
N ASP A 73 -24.84 -3.15 -28.72
CA ASP A 73 -24.30 -3.80 -29.91
C ASP A 73 -22.80 -3.50 -30.15
N LEU A 74 -21.91 -3.96 -29.26
CA LEU A 74 -20.49 -4.09 -29.58
C LEU A 74 -20.33 -5.37 -30.39
N THR A 75 -19.72 -5.24 -31.56
CA THR A 75 -19.32 -6.42 -32.34
C THR A 75 -18.29 -7.23 -31.56
N GLU A 76 -18.23 -8.54 -31.79
CA GLU A 76 -17.30 -9.46 -31.11
C GLU A 76 -15.84 -8.99 -31.20
N ALA A 77 -15.45 -8.42 -32.35
CA ALA A 77 -14.14 -7.81 -32.55
C ALA A 77 -13.88 -6.60 -31.64
N GLN A 78 -14.87 -5.72 -31.45
CA GLN A 78 -14.73 -4.56 -30.56
C GLN A 78 -14.62 -4.97 -29.09
N MET A 79 -15.36 -5.99 -28.68
CA MET A 79 -15.26 -6.52 -27.31
C MET A 79 -13.88 -7.13 -27.03
N LEU A 80 -13.30 -7.84 -28.00
CA LEU A 80 -11.94 -8.35 -27.92
C LEU A 80 -10.91 -7.24 -27.78
N ASP A 81 -10.98 -6.19 -28.60
CA ASP A 81 -10.03 -5.08 -28.55
C ASP A 81 -10.11 -4.34 -27.20
N LEU A 82 -11.32 -4.17 -26.63
CA LEU A 82 -11.51 -3.60 -25.30
C LEU A 82 -10.89 -4.49 -24.20
N ILE A 83 -11.15 -5.81 -24.23
CA ILE A 83 -10.66 -6.74 -23.21
C ILE A 83 -9.13 -6.82 -23.26
N VAL A 84 -8.55 -6.93 -24.45
CA VAL A 84 -7.09 -7.01 -24.65
C VAL A 84 -6.43 -5.75 -24.10
N GLU A 85 -6.97 -4.56 -24.39
CA GLU A 85 -6.41 -3.30 -23.89
C GLU A 85 -6.46 -3.23 -22.36
N ILE A 86 -7.56 -3.66 -21.72
CA ILE A 86 -7.65 -3.70 -20.26
C ILE A 86 -6.63 -4.67 -19.66
N ILE A 87 -6.51 -5.87 -20.24
CA ILE A 87 -5.60 -6.92 -19.77
C ILE A 87 -4.15 -6.44 -19.87
N ASP A 88 -3.76 -5.84 -21.00
CA ASP A 88 -2.38 -5.39 -21.23
C ASP A 88 -1.97 -4.31 -20.23
N TRP A 89 -2.80 -3.26 -20.08
CA TRP A 89 -2.54 -2.21 -19.09
C TRP A 89 -2.57 -2.72 -17.65
N THR A 90 -3.47 -3.66 -17.34
CA THR A 90 -3.50 -4.30 -16.01
C THR A 90 -2.20 -5.07 -15.76
N GLY A 91 -1.72 -5.81 -16.76
CA GLY A 91 -0.48 -6.59 -16.69
C GLY A 91 0.73 -5.69 -16.48
N ILE A 92 0.84 -4.61 -17.26
CA ILE A 92 1.87 -3.57 -17.08
C ILE A 92 1.79 -2.96 -15.68
N GLY A 93 0.58 -2.64 -15.21
CA GLY A 93 0.39 -2.06 -13.88
C GLY A 93 0.84 -2.98 -12.74
N LEU A 94 0.55 -4.28 -12.85
CA LEU A 94 1.03 -5.29 -11.90
C LEU A 94 2.55 -5.41 -11.92
N LEU A 95 3.18 -5.41 -13.11
CA LEU A 95 4.63 -5.47 -13.26
C LEU A 95 5.32 -4.24 -12.66
N VAL A 96 4.88 -3.04 -13.04
CA VAL A 96 5.46 -1.77 -12.56
C VAL A 96 5.32 -1.66 -11.04
N THR A 97 4.14 -2.00 -10.51
CA THR A 97 3.87 -1.97 -9.06
C THR A 97 4.72 -3.01 -8.33
N GLY A 98 4.80 -4.24 -8.85
CA GLY A 98 5.58 -5.31 -8.25
C GLY A 98 7.07 -5.01 -8.21
N ILE A 99 7.64 -4.55 -9.32
CA ILE A 99 9.05 -4.12 -9.40
C ILE A 99 9.30 -2.94 -8.46
N GLY A 100 8.39 -1.96 -8.44
CA GLY A 100 8.48 -0.80 -7.54
C GLY A 100 8.51 -1.21 -6.07
N LEU A 101 7.68 -2.18 -5.66
CA LEU A 101 7.68 -2.72 -4.30
C LEU A 101 8.97 -3.46 -3.96
N VAL A 102 9.51 -4.27 -4.88
CA VAL A 102 10.79 -4.96 -4.66
C VAL A 102 11.93 -3.94 -4.49
N LEU A 103 12.00 -2.92 -5.35
CA LEU A 103 12.99 -1.84 -5.24
C LEU A 103 12.82 -1.05 -3.94
N PHE A 104 11.58 -0.78 -3.53
CA PHE A 104 11.29 -0.12 -2.26
C PHE A 104 11.76 -0.98 -1.07
N ALA A 105 11.50 -2.29 -1.08
CA ALA A 105 11.95 -3.20 -0.04
C ALA A 105 13.50 -3.22 0.07
N ILE A 106 14.19 -3.30 -1.07
CA ILE A 106 15.66 -3.26 -1.11
C ILE A 106 16.16 -1.92 -0.55
N GLY A 107 15.61 -0.80 -1.02
CA GLY A 107 15.99 0.54 -0.55
C GLY A 107 15.75 0.72 0.95
N TYR A 108 14.61 0.24 1.45
CA TYR A 108 14.26 0.26 2.87
C TYR A 108 15.29 -0.48 3.72
N VAL A 109 15.64 -1.72 3.34
CA VAL A 109 16.65 -2.53 4.06
C VAL A 109 18.04 -1.88 3.99
N VAL A 110 18.45 -1.34 2.84
CA VAL A 110 19.75 -0.68 2.67
C VAL A 110 19.88 0.57 3.55
N VAL A 111 18.86 1.44 3.54
CA VAL A 111 18.85 2.65 4.38
C VAL A 111 18.89 2.28 5.86
N ARG A 112 18.09 1.28 6.27
CA ARG A 112 18.05 0.79 7.65
C ARG A 112 19.40 0.23 8.11
N HIS A 113 20.03 -0.60 7.27
CA HIS A 113 21.31 -1.21 7.59
C HIS A 113 22.43 -0.16 7.69
N ARG A 114 22.39 0.88 6.85
CA ARG A 114 23.35 1.99 6.91
C ARG A 114 23.15 2.87 8.13
N ALA A 115 21.91 3.13 8.54
CA ALA A 115 21.60 3.91 9.75
C ALA A 115 22.14 3.25 11.03
N HIS A 116 22.11 1.92 11.13
CA HIS A 116 22.72 1.20 12.27
C HIS A 116 24.26 1.30 12.31
N SER A 117 24.92 1.48 11.17
CA SER A 117 26.39 1.61 11.12
C SER A 117 26.92 3.00 11.49
N SER A 118 26.06 4.01 11.56
CA SER A 118 26.44 5.42 11.74
C SER A 118 25.81 6.08 12.97
N ALA A 119 25.43 5.32 14.00
CA ALA A 119 24.79 5.83 15.21
C ALA A 119 25.75 6.71 16.05
N SER A 120 25.89 7.96 15.62
CA SER A 120 26.34 9.13 16.36
C SER A 120 25.10 10.00 16.58
N GLU A 121 24.60 10.01 17.81
CA GLU A 121 23.74 11.02 18.47
C GLU A 121 22.84 11.92 17.58
N GLY A 122 21.52 11.71 17.67
CA GLY A 122 20.64 12.87 17.94
C GLY A 122 19.67 13.39 16.88
N GLU A 123 19.20 12.61 15.88
CA GLU A 123 18.15 13.09 14.95
C GLU A 123 16.84 12.29 15.03
N GLY A 124 15.87 12.81 15.80
CA GLY A 124 14.52 12.26 16.00
C GLY A 124 13.59 12.32 14.77
N VAL A 125 14.13 12.26 13.55
CA VAL A 125 13.36 12.38 12.29
C VAL A 125 13.19 11.02 11.58
N ASP A 126 13.98 9.99 11.92
CA ASP A 126 13.92 8.68 11.23
C ASP A 126 12.82 7.73 11.75
N SER A 127 12.38 7.85 13.02
CA SER A 127 11.34 6.98 13.59
C SER A 127 10.00 7.10 12.85
N TYR A 128 9.62 8.33 12.50
CA TYR A 128 8.33 8.63 11.88
C TYR A 128 8.07 7.84 10.60
N ARG A 129 9.08 7.72 9.72
CA ARG A 129 8.94 6.98 8.46
C ARG A 129 8.96 5.48 8.70
N ALA A 130 9.82 4.99 9.59
CA ALA A 130 9.91 3.57 9.90
C ALA A 130 8.60 3.03 10.50
N VAL A 131 8.02 3.78 11.43
CA VAL A 131 6.74 3.46 12.08
C VAL A 131 5.58 3.53 11.09
N ALA A 132 5.57 4.50 10.17
CA ALA A 132 4.57 4.54 9.10
C ALA A 132 4.65 3.35 8.15
N VAL A 133 5.86 2.93 7.76
CA VAL A 133 6.07 1.73 6.92
C VAL A 133 5.61 0.47 7.65
N LEU A 134 5.91 0.34 8.96
CA LEU A 134 5.45 -0.79 9.76
C LEU A 134 3.91 -0.85 9.82
N GLY A 135 3.25 0.28 10.06
CA GLY A 135 1.79 0.36 10.03
C GLY A 135 1.19 0.05 8.65
N ALA A 136 1.87 0.45 7.58
CA ALA A 136 1.47 0.11 6.22
C ALA A 136 1.57 -1.40 5.95
N VAL A 137 2.66 -2.05 6.39
CA VAL A 137 2.81 -3.50 6.29
C VAL A 137 1.77 -4.23 7.13
N ALA A 138 1.50 -3.78 8.35
CA ALA A 138 0.44 -4.34 9.17
C ALA A 138 -0.93 -4.24 8.48
N THR A 139 -1.24 -3.10 7.86
CA THR A 139 -2.45 -2.92 7.04
C THR A 139 -2.49 -3.91 5.87
N ALA A 140 -1.39 -4.06 5.14
CA ALA A 140 -1.31 -4.96 4.00
C ALA A 140 -1.49 -6.43 4.39
N VAL A 141 -0.86 -6.88 5.48
CA VAL A 141 -1.01 -8.24 6.02
C VAL A 141 -2.45 -8.50 6.45
N LEU A 142 -3.09 -7.50 7.05
CA LEU A 142 -4.47 -7.59 7.52
C LEU A 142 -5.51 -7.21 6.47
N SER A 143 -5.11 -7.04 5.20
CA SER A 143 -5.96 -6.50 4.11
C SER A 143 -7.25 -7.30 3.85
N PHE A 144 -7.31 -8.55 4.31
CA PHE A 144 -8.55 -9.35 4.30
C PHE A 144 -9.65 -8.81 5.23
N ILE A 145 -9.31 -7.86 6.12
CA ILE A 145 -10.24 -7.14 6.99
C ILE A 145 -10.48 -5.74 6.40
N PRO A 146 -11.75 -5.31 6.23
CA PRO A 146 -12.06 -4.00 5.66
C PRO A 146 -11.43 -2.85 6.46
N PHE A 147 -11.47 -2.91 7.79
CA PHE A 147 -10.91 -1.87 8.67
C PHE A 147 -9.41 -2.06 8.99
N SER A 148 -8.67 -2.81 8.17
CA SER A 148 -7.22 -2.99 8.36
C SER A 148 -6.41 -1.69 8.42
N PRO A 149 -6.72 -0.61 7.68
CA PRO A 149 -5.96 0.64 7.80
C PRO A 149 -6.13 1.28 9.17
N LEU A 150 -7.26 1.06 9.86
CA LEU A 150 -7.48 1.50 11.23
C LEU A 150 -6.49 0.83 12.19
N VAL A 151 -6.27 -0.47 12.02
CA VAL A 151 -5.36 -1.26 12.86
C VAL A 151 -3.90 -0.87 12.58
N GLY A 152 -3.49 -0.85 11.32
CA GLY A 152 -2.12 -0.47 10.96
C GLY A 152 -1.80 0.99 11.29
N GLY A 153 -2.76 1.90 11.10
CA GLY A 153 -2.66 3.28 11.52
C GLY A 153 -2.58 3.44 13.04
N GLY A 154 -3.32 2.63 13.80
CA GLY A 154 -3.25 2.59 15.26
C GLY A 154 -1.92 2.11 15.79
N LEU A 155 -1.36 1.04 15.20
CA LEU A 155 0.00 0.60 15.52
C LEU A 155 1.03 1.70 15.27
N ALA A 156 0.92 2.39 14.12
CA ALA A 156 1.82 3.50 13.82
C ALA A 156 1.64 4.67 14.78
N GLY A 157 0.40 5.01 15.15
CA GLY A 157 0.11 6.08 16.10
C GLY A 157 0.59 5.77 17.52
N TYR A 158 0.40 4.54 17.99
CA TYR A 158 0.83 4.09 19.32
C TYR A 158 2.36 4.20 19.46
N LEU A 159 3.10 3.77 18.44
CA LEU A 159 4.57 3.80 18.46
C LEU A 159 5.15 5.22 18.27
N GLU A 160 4.49 6.08 17.49
CA GLU A 160 4.99 7.44 17.25
C GLU A 160 4.63 8.42 18.39
N GLN A 161 3.59 8.12 19.17
CA GLN A 161 3.09 9.01 20.21
C GLN A 161 4.14 9.42 21.26
N PRO A 162 4.98 8.50 21.81
CA PRO A 162 6.00 8.86 22.79
C PRO A 162 7.15 9.67 22.20
N ALA A 163 7.46 9.48 20.92
CA ALA A 163 8.61 10.09 20.26
C ALA A 163 8.37 11.53 19.81
N SER A 164 7.22 11.81 19.19
CA SER A 164 6.96 13.13 18.57
C SER A 164 5.55 13.67 18.81
N GLY A 165 4.66 12.88 19.40
CA GLY A 165 3.25 13.24 19.58
C GLY A 165 2.43 13.32 18.28
N ARG A 166 2.99 12.90 17.15
CA ARG A 166 2.40 13.02 15.80
C ARG A 166 1.55 11.82 15.36
N ALA A 167 0.92 11.14 16.32
CA ALA A 167 0.26 9.85 16.11
C ALA A 167 -0.79 9.83 14.97
N VAL A 168 -1.60 10.88 14.84
CA VAL A 168 -2.61 10.99 13.77
C VAL A 168 -1.96 11.05 12.38
N SER A 169 -0.89 11.84 12.24
CA SER A 169 -0.19 11.97 10.95
C SER A 169 0.59 10.71 10.58
N ALA A 170 1.18 10.02 11.57
CA ALA A 170 1.85 8.74 11.36
C ALA A 170 0.85 7.66 10.93
N GLY A 171 -0.29 7.57 11.61
CA GLY A 171 -1.35 6.64 11.25
C GLY A 171 -1.93 6.93 9.87
N GLY A 172 -2.18 8.20 9.55
CA GLY A 172 -2.68 8.60 8.23
C GLY A 172 -1.68 8.29 7.11
N LEU A 173 -0.39 8.55 7.33
CA LEU A 173 0.65 8.20 6.37
C LEU A 173 0.78 6.69 6.20
N ALA A 174 0.69 5.91 7.27
CA ALA A 174 0.72 4.46 7.24
C ALA A 174 -0.45 3.89 6.41
N GLY A 175 -1.68 4.35 6.69
CA GLY A 175 -2.88 3.92 5.98
C GLY A 175 -2.87 4.32 4.51
N PHE A 176 -2.39 5.53 4.18
CA PHE A 176 -2.21 5.96 2.80
C PHE A 176 -1.14 5.13 2.07
N LEU A 177 0.02 4.92 2.71
CA LEU A 177 1.13 4.15 2.13
C LEU A 177 0.70 2.70 1.84
N ALA A 178 -0.14 2.10 2.69
CA ALA A 178 -0.72 0.78 2.44
C ALA A 178 -1.58 0.71 1.17
N MET A 179 -2.18 1.83 0.75
CA MET A 179 -3.01 1.90 -0.46
C MET A 179 -2.20 2.13 -1.74
N VAL A 180 -0.93 2.54 -1.65
CA VAL A 180 -0.11 2.88 -2.82
C VAL A 180 -0.07 1.79 -3.88
N PRO A 181 0.09 0.49 -3.56
CA PRO A 181 0.06 -0.56 -4.58
C PRO A 181 -1.29 -0.65 -5.29
N ALA A 182 -2.39 -0.58 -4.54
CA ALA A 182 -3.74 -0.63 -5.08
C ALA A 182 -4.04 0.60 -5.96
N LEU A 183 -3.62 1.80 -5.52
CA LEU A 183 -3.74 3.04 -6.28
C LEU A 183 -2.97 2.99 -7.60
N SER A 184 -1.74 2.45 -7.58
CA SER A 184 -0.94 2.26 -8.78
C SER A 184 -1.67 1.34 -9.77
N ILE A 185 -2.06 0.15 -9.34
CA ILE A 185 -2.78 -0.83 -10.19
C ILE A 185 -4.06 -0.21 -10.75
N LEU A 186 -4.86 0.45 -9.90
CA LEU A 186 -6.10 1.09 -10.33
C LEU A 186 -5.86 2.19 -11.36
N ALA A 187 -4.78 2.98 -11.24
CA ALA A 187 -4.42 3.98 -12.23
C ALA A 187 -4.10 3.34 -13.59
N PHE A 188 -3.33 2.26 -13.62
CA PHE A 188 -3.05 1.52 -14.86
C PHE A 188 -4.32 0.92 -15.49
N VAL A 189 -5.18 0.28 -14.68
CA VAL A 189 -6.49 -0.23 -15.13
C VAL A 189 -7.35 0.89 -15.73
N SER A 190 -7.31 2.07 -15.12
CA SER A 190 -8.06 3.24 -15.60
C SER A 190 -7.61 3.68 -17.00
N VAL A 191 -6.29 3.65 -17.25
CA VAL A 191 -5.73 3.94 -18.57
C VAL A 191 -6.15 2.88 -19.59
N GLY A 192 -6.05 1.60 -19.25
CA GLY A 192 -6.49 0.51 -20.13
C GLY A 192 -7.96 0.59 -20.48
N LEU A 193 -8.81 0.88 -19.51
CA LEU A 193 -10.24 1.02 -19.73
C LEU A 193 -10.57 2.24 -20.61
N TYR A 194 -9.89 3.37 -20.39
CA TYR A 194 -10.03 4.55 -21.24
C TYR A 194 -9.60 4.26 -22.68
N ASN A 195 -8.42 3.69 -22.88
CA ASN A 195 -7.91 3.36 -24.21
C ASN A 195 -8.80 2.34 -24.91
N GLY A 196 -9.32 1.34 -24.19
CA GLY A 196 -10.23 0.34 -24.72
C GLY A 196 -11.51 0.96 -25.25
N PHE A 197 -12.11 1.90 -24.51
CA PHE A 197 -13.28 2.65 -24.99
C PHE A 197 -12.97 3.56 -26.19
N VAL A 198 -11.79 4.16 -26.24
CA VAL A 198 -11.36 4.96 -27.39
C VAL A 198 -11.19 4.09 -28.64
N ALA A 199 -10.60 2.90 -28.50
CA ALA A 199 -10.35 1.96 -29.60
C ALA A 199 -11.65 1.49 -30.28
N VAL A 200 -12.73 1.29 -29.50
CA VAL A 200 -14.03 0.85 -30.04
C VAL A 200 -14.91 2.00 -30.54
N GLY A 201 -14.42 3.25 -30.51
CA GLY A 201 -15.16 4.43 -30.97
C GLY A 201 -16.10 5.05 -29.93
N GLU A 202 -16.11 4.57 -28.69
CA GLU A 202 -16.98 4.99 -27.58
C GLU A 202 -16.30 6.02 -26.67
N SER A 203 -15.72 7.06 -27.26
CA SER A 203 -14.98 8.10 -26.52
C SER A 203 -15.79 8.79 -25.41
N GLY A 204 -17.12 8.90 -25.56
CA GLY A 204 -18.01 9.42 -24.52
C GLY A 204 -18.02 8.57 -23.25
N LEU A 205 -18.01 7.23 -23.39
CA LEU A 205 -17.88 6.30 -22.27
C LEU A 205 -16.49 6.35 -21.66
N GLY A 206 -15.44 6.57 -22.47
CA GLY A 206 -14.08 6.79 -21.99
C GLY A 206 -13.99 7.96 -20.99
N ILE A 207 -14.66 9.09 -21.28
CA ILE A 207 -14.65 10.27 -20.39
C ILE A 207 -15.40 10.00 -19.07
N VAL A 208 -16.56 9.34 -19.13
CA VAL A 208 -17.33 8.98 -17.93
C VAL A 208 -16.51 8.01 -17.06
N THR A 209 -15.88 7.03 -17.71
CA THR A 209 -15.01 6.04 -17.08
C THR A 209 -13.85 6.69 -16.35
N ILE A 210 -13.05 7.52 -17.02
CA ILE A 210 -11.88 8.12 -16.39
C ILE A 210 -12.28 9.03 -15.22
N THR A 211 -13.43 9.72 -15.34
CA THR A 211 -13.98 10.53 -14.24
C THR A 211 -14.37 9.66 -13.04
N GLY A 212 -15.08 8.56 -13.28
CA GLY A 212 -15.46 7.60 -12.23
C GLY A 212 -14.24 6.96 -11.56
N MET A 213 -13.23 6.59 -12.36
CA MET A 213 -11.98 6.02 -11.87
C MET A 213 -11.14 7.03 -11.07
N CYS A 214 -11.09 8.29 -11.49
CA CYS A 214 -10.49 9.37 -10.70
C CYS A 214 -11.16 9.50 -9.34
N MET A 215 -12.50 9.42 -9.29
CA MET A 215 -13.22 9.46 -8.02
C MET A 215 -12.96 8.21 -7.17
N ALA A 216 -12.82 7.03 -7.78
CA ALA A 216 -12.44 5.81 -7.09
C ALA A 216 -11.01 5.89 -6.51
N LEU A 217 -10.05 6.43 -7.24
CA LEU A 217 -8.68 6.68 -6.78
C LEU A 217 -8.67 7.61 -5.56
N LEU A 218 -9.41 8.72 -5.63
CA LEU A 218 -9.55 9.66 -4.52
C LEU A 218 -10.21 8.99 -3.31
N PHE A 219 -11.25 8.18 -3.54
CA PHE A 219 -11.92 7.45 -2.48
C PHE A 219 -10.99 6.44 -1.80
N VAL A 220 -10.24 5.63 -2.56
CA VAL A 220 -9.28 4.65 -2.00
C VAL A 220 -8.18 5.35 -1.19
N ALA A 221 -7.65 6.46 -1.70
CA ALA A 221 -6.66 7.28 -0.99
C ALA A 221 -7.22 7.86 0.32
N ALA A 222 -8.43 8.44 0.27
CA ALA A 222 -9.11 9.01 1.43
C ALA A 222 -9.54 7.93 2.43
N TYR A 223 -9.94 6.75 1.96
CA TYR A 223 -10.29 5.60 2.78
C TYR A 223 -9.10 5.11 3.59
N GLY A 224 -7.98 4.81 2.92
CA GLY A 224 -6.76 4.36 3.59
C GLY A 224 -6.17 5.41 4.53
N GLY A 225 -5.99 6.64 4.04
CA GLY A 225 -5.44 7.73 4.83
C GLY A 225 -6.36 8.17 5.97
N GLY A 226 -7.68 8.23 5.74
CA GLY A 226 -8.67 8.61 6.73
C GLY A 226 -8.81 7.57 7.85
N LEU A 227 -8.99 6.30 7.50
CA LEU A 227 -9.02 5.22 8.50
C LEU A 227 -7.67 5.09 9.21
N GLY A 228 -6.55 5.24 8.50
CA GLY A 228 -5.22 5.27 9.10
C GLY A 228 -5.07 6.39 10.14
N ALA A 229 -5.53 7.59 9.83
CA ALA A 229 -5.48 8.74 10.74
C ALA A 229 -6.37 8.53 11.97
N LEU A 230 -7.58 7.96 11.78
CA LEU A 230 -8.47 7.57 12.88
C LEU A 230 -7.82 6.49 13.76
N GLY A 231 -7.18 5.50 13.14
CA GLY A 231 -6.39 4.50 13.84
C GLY A 231 -5.29 5.15 14.68
N GLY A 232 -4.50 6.02 14.06
CA GLY A 232 -3.41 6.73 14.71
C GLY A 232 -3.87 7.61 15.88
N PHE A 233 -5.04 8.24 15.77
CA PHE A 233 -5.66 8.96 16.89
C PHE A 233 -5.94 8.03 18.08
N LEU A 234 -6.57 6.88 17.84
CA LEU A 234 -6.90 5.90 18.88
C LEU A 234 -5.63 5.30 19.50
N GLY A 235 -4.69 4.85 18.68
CA GLY A 235 -3.41 4.28 19.14
C GLY A 235 -2.60 5.28 19.95
N GLY A 236 -2.57 6.54 19.53
CA GLY A 236 -1.91 7.59 20.29
C GLY A 236 -2.63 7.98 21.58
N HIS A 237 -3.94 7.75 21.72
CA HIS A 237 -4.62 7.97 23.00
C HIS A 237 -4.23 6.88 24.00
N LEU A 238 -4.27 5.62 23.57
CA LEU A 238 -3.84 4.47 24.39
C LEU A 238 -2.40 4.62 24.89
N ALA A 239 -1.47 5.04 24.02
CA ALA A 239 -0.08 5.26 24.40
C ALA A 239 0.16 6.43 25.38
N ARG A 240 -0.83 7.31 25.60
CA ARG A 240 -0.75 8.38 26.61
C ARG A 240 -1.32 7.96 27.97
N ASP A 241 -2.22 6.98 27.96
CA ASP A 241 -2.93 6.51 29.15
C ASP A 241 -2.18 5.37 29.87
N ASP A 242 -1.22 4.74 29.18
CA ASP A 242 -0.20 3.81 29.73
C ASP A 242 0.96 4.57 30.40
#